data_AF-C0QDI0-F1
#
_entry.id   AF-C0QDI0-F1
#
_cell.length_a   1.000
_cell.length_b   1.000
_cell.length_c   1.000
_cell.angle_alpha   90.00
_cell.angle_beta   90.00
_cell.angle_gamma   90.00
#
_symmetry.space_group_name_H-M   'P 1'
#
loop_
_entity.id
_entity.type
_entity.pdbx_description
1 polymer ?
#
loop_
_entity_poly.entity_id
_entity_poly.type
_entity_poly.pdbx_seq_one_letter_code
_entity_poly.pdbx_strand_id
1 'polypeptide(L)'
;MFLHEETFTGQRRAMKVEKELLKAVVAIARQSDNLEELDLFFQEIFTPGELADLSLRWKLLTDLDRGMTQRKIAEKYGISLCKITRGSKILKKKNSIVFKILRQAVKAVDKGEKIDTRK
;
A
#
# COMPACT_ATOMS: atom_id res chain seq x y z
N MET A 1 11.79 -44.70 1.74
CA MET A 1 12.62 -43.66 2.38
C MET A 1 12.24 -42.33 1.76
N PHE A 2 11.16 -41.70 2.24
CA PHE A 2 10.75 -40.35 1.83
C PHE A 2 10.81 -39.50 3.09
N LEU A 3 11.81 -38.65 3.14
CA LEU A 3 12.05 -37.74 4.25
C LEU A 3 11.04 -36.59 4.22
N HIS A 4 10.64 -36.21 5.42
CA HIS A 4 9.63 -35.24 5.78
C HIS A 4 9.70 -33.93 5.00
N GLU A 5 8.54 -33.47 4.50
CA GLU A 5 8.30 -32.06 4.25
C GLU A 5 8.31 -31.32 5.60
N GLU A 6 9.41 -30.63 5.88
CA GLU A 6 9.50 -29.75 7.04
C GLU A 6 8.54 -28.56 6.86
N THR A 7 7.50 -28.54 7.67
CA THR A 7 6.63 -27.38 7.83
C THR A 7 7.43 -26.25 8.46
N PHE A 8 7.93 -25.31 7.64
CA PHE A 8 8.52 -24.06 8.11
C PHE A 8 7.44 -23.16 8.74
N THR A 9 7.03 -23.47 9.97
CA THR A 9 6.24 -22.59 10.82
C THR A 9 7.17 -21.69 11.62
N GLY A 10 7.87 -20.79 10.93
CA GLY A 10 8.61 -19.71 11.56
C GLY A 10 7.63 -18.68 12.14
N GLN A 11 7.52 -18.63 13.46
CA GLN A 11 6.81 -17.61 14.22
C GLN A 11 7.35 -16.22 13.82
N ARG A 12 6.70 -15.52 12.88
CA ARG A 12 7.14 -14.18 12.43
C ARG A 12 6.94 -13.18 13.57
N ARG A 13 8.02 -12.77 14.23
CA ARG A 13 8.04 -11.59 15.10
C ARG A 13 7.55 -10.39 14.29
N ALA A 14 6.44 -9.78 14.69
CA ALA A 14 5.96 -8.57 14.05
C ALA A 14 6.99 -7.46 14.32
N MET A 15 7.74 -7.06 13.28
CA MET A 15 8.59 -5.88 13.37
C MET A 15 7.69 -4.66 13.58
N LYS A 16 8.04 -3.84 14.57
CA LYS A 16 7.35 -2.58 14.86
C LYS A 16 8.17 -1.43 14.30
N VAL A 17 7.48 -0.43 13.78
CA VAL A 17 8.09 0.85 13.43
C VAL A 17 8.38 1.61 14.73
N GLU A 18 9.48 2.35 14.76
CA GLU A 18 9.87 3.16 15.91
C GLU A 18 8.80 4.22 16.23
N LYS A 19 8.49 4.42 17.51
CA LYS A 19 7.36 5.29 17.91
C LYS A 19 7.58 6.75 17.51
N GLU A 20 8.80 7.24 17.60
CA GLU A 20 9.13 8.62 17.25
C GLU A 20 8.97 8.86 15.74
N LEU A 21 9.30 7.87 14.91
CA LEU A 21 9.05 7.95 13.47
C LEU A 21 7.55 8.07 13.16
N LEU A 22 6.69 7.30 13.85
CA LEU A 22 5.24 7.41 13.69
C LEU A 22 4.71 8.78 14.09
N LYS A 23 5.25 9.36 15.17
CA LYS A 23 4.86 10.71 15.62
C LYS A 23 5.29 11.78 14.62
N ALA A 24 6.49 11.67 14.04
CA ALA A 24 6.98 12.61 13.03
C ALA A 24 6.06 12.63 11.79
N VAL A 25 5.72 11.45 11.25
CA VAL A 25 4.78 11.35 10.12
C VAL A 25 3.42 11.98 10.44
N VAL A 26 2.88 11.75 11.65
CA VAL A 26 1.62 12.34 12.08
C VAL A 26 1.73 13.86 12.25
N ALA A 27 2.87 14.38 12.71
CA ALA A 27 3.09 15.81 12.87
C ALA A 27 3.10 16.54 11.52
N ILE A 28 3.81 15.99 10.53
CA ILE A 28 3.81 16.51 9.15
C ILE A 28 2.40 16.46 8.58
N ALA A 29 1.73 15.30 8.65
CA ALA A 29 0.40 15.10 8.07
C ALA A 29 -0.74 15.91 8.71
N ARG A 30 -0.53 16.51 9.89
CA ARG A 30 -1.52 17.37 10.57
C ARG A 30 -1.46 18.83 10.15
N GLN A 31 -0.35 19.25 9.57
CA GLN A 31 -0.21 20.60 9.04
C GLN A 31 -0.97 20.62 7.70
N SER A 32 -2.05 21.40 7.64
CA SER A 32 -2.92 21.47 6.46
C SER A 32 -2.09 21.72 5.19
N ASP A 33 -2.38 20.96 4.13
CA ASP A 33 -1.83 21.06 2.78
C ASP A 33 -0.34 20.70 2.57
N ASN A 34 0.37 20.12 3.55
CA ASN A 34 1.79 19.79 3.34
C ASN A 34 2.06 18.38 2.77
N LEU A 35 1.42 18.06 1.64
CA LEU A 35 1.73 16.83 0.90
C LEU A 35 3.17 16.83 0.37
N GLU A 36 3.73 18.00 0.05
CA GLU A 36 5.09 18.16 -0.47
C GLU A 36 6.15 17.83 0.60
N GLU A 37 6.02 18.35 1.82
CA GLU A 37 6.95 18.00 2.92
C GLU A 37 6.89 16.52 3.26
N LEU A 38 5.69 15.91 3.23
CA LEU A 38 5.56 14.49 3.47
C LEU A 38 6.22 13.66 2.35
N ASP A 39 6.09 14.08 1.09
CA ASP A 39 6.75 13.43 -0.04
C ASP A 39 8.28 13.55 0.05
N LEU A 40 8.81 14.75 0.31
CA LEU A 40 10.24 14.99 0.53
C LEU A 40 10.79 14.14 1.68
N PHE A 41 10.07 14.08 2.80
CA PHE A 41 10.44 13.22 3.93
C PHE A 41 10.58 11.74 3.53
N PHE A 42 9.65 11.23 2.71
CA PHE A 42 9.75 9.86 2.20
C PHE A 42 10.91 9.69 1.22
N GLN A 43 11.19 10.67 0.37
CA GLN A 43 12.32 10.64 -0.57
C GLN A 43 13.69 10.67 0.14
N GLU A 44 13.80 11.33 1.30
CA GLU A 44 15.05 11.39 2.07
C GLU A 44 15.33 10.11 2.86
N ILE A 45 14.28 9.44 3.36
CA ILE A 45 14.43 8.26 4.24
C ILE A 45 14.45 6.94 3.46
N PHE A 46 13.74 6.88 2.33
CA PHE A 46 13.67 5.67 1.51
C PHE A 46 14.59 5.77 0.31
N THR A 47 15.15 4.64 -0.10
CA THR A 47 15.75 4.56 -1.42
C THR A 47 14.68 4.69 -2.51
N PRO A 48 15.02 5.14 -3.73
CA PRO A 48 14.06 5.22 -4.83
C PRO A 48 13.37 3.88 -5.12
N GLY A 49 14.08 2.77 -4.96
CA GLY A 49 13.53 1.42 -5.13
C GLY A 49 12.49 1.05 -4.07
N GLU A 50 12.75 1.38 -2.80
CA GLU A 50 11.79 1.12 -1.72
C GLU A 50 10.54 2.00 -1.84
N LEU A 51 10.70 3.26 -2.23
CA LEU A 51 9.60 4.17 -2.47
C LEU A 51 8.73 3.72 -3.65
N ALA A 52 9.36 3.26 -4.74
CA ALA A 52 8.68 2.67 -5.87
C ALA A 52 7.90 1.40 -5.47
N ASP A 53 8.50 0.54 -4.66
CA ASP A 53 7.86 -0.67 -4.13
C ASP A 53 6.66 -0.35 -3.22
N LEU A 54 6.80 0.64 -2.33
CA LEU A 54 5.73 1.12 -1.45
C LEU A 54 4.56 1.65 -2.27
N SER A 55 4.86 2.51 -3.25
CA SER A 55 3.88 3.11 -4.17
C SER A 55 3.18 2.06 -5.01
N LEU A 56 3.93 1.09 -5.55
CA LEU A 56 3.38 -0.02 -6.32
C LEU A 56 2.41 -0.82 -5.45
N ARG A 57 2.79 -1.20 -4.23
CA ARG A 57 1.90 -1.94 -3.32
C ARG A 57 0.57 -1.22 -3.09
N TRP A 58 0.59 0.11 -2.94
CA TRP A 58 -0.63 0.90 -2.81
C TRP A 58 -1.50 0.86 -4.07
N LYS A 59 -0.90 1.03 -5.26
CA LYS A 59 -1.60 0.93 -6.55
C LYS A 59 -2.24 -0.43 -6.76
N LEU A 60 -1.54 -1.52 -6.43
CA LEU A 60 -2.08 -2.89 -6.51
C LEU A 60 -3.31 -3.07 -5.63
N LEU A 61 -3.28 -2.57 -4.39
CA LEU A 61 -4.41 -2.66 -3.47
C LEU A 61 -5.61 -1.85 -3.96
N THR A 62 -5.36 -0.67 -4.53
CA THR A 62 -6.40 0.20 -5.12
C THR A 62 -7.08 -0.48 -6.31
N ASP A 63 -6.30 -1.02 -7.25
CA ASP A 63 -6.85 -1.73 -8.42
C ASP A 63 -7.61 -2.99 -8.01
N LEU A 64 -7.15 -3.71 -6.99
CA LEU A 64 -7.87 -4.86 -6.42
C LEU A 64 -9.22 -4.44 -5.79
N ASP A 65 -9.27 -3.35 -5.03
CA ASP A 65 -10.52 -2.85 -4.43
C ASP A 65 -11.50 -2.35 -5.50
N ARG A 66 -10.99 -1.79 -6.61
CA ARG A 66 -11.75 -1.42 -7.81
C ARG A 66 -12.23 -2.61 -8.65
N GLY A 67 -11.94 -3.85 -8.24
CA GLY A 67 -12.42 -5.07 -8.89
C GLY A 67 -11.55 -5.58 -10.05
N MET A 68 -10.36 -5.02 -10.28
CA MET A 68 -9.44 -5.53 -11.28
C MET A 68 -8.91 -6.92 -10.89
N THR A 69 -8.84 -7.84 -11.85
CA THR A 69 -8.34 -9.21 -11.59
C THR A 69 -6.83 -9.21 -11.35
N GLN A 70 -6.33 -10.14 -10.53
CA GLN A 70 -4.88 -10.25 -10.26
C GLN A 70 -4.05 -10.46 -11.54
N ARG A 71 -4.60 -11.16 -12.54
CA ARG A 71 -3.93 -11.37 -13.83
C ARG A 71 -3.78 -10.06 -14.62
N LYS A 72 -4.84 -9.26 -14.71
CA LYS A 72 -4.79 -7.93 -15.35
C LYS A 72 -3.81 -7.00 -14.63
N ILE A 73 -3.77 -7.05 -13.30
CA ILE A 73 -2.83 -6.28 -12.50
C ILE A 73 -1.38 -6.73 -12.76
N ALA A 74 -1.13 -8.05 -12.84
CA ALA A 74 0.18 -8.60 -13.14
C ALA A 74 0.69 -8.11 -14.51
N GLU A 75 -0.18 -8.13 -15.52
CA GLU A 75 0.11 -7.62 -16.87
C GLU A 75 0.37 -6.11 -16.85
N LYS A 76 -0.51 -5.33 -16.22
CA LYS A 76 -0.42 -3.86 -16.16
C LYS A 76 0.87 -3.35 -15.55
N TYR A 77 1.37 -3.99 -14.49
CA TYR A 77 2.56 -3.56 -13.75
C TYR A 77 3.81 -4.41 -14.04
N GLY A 78 3.71 -5.42 -14.90
CA GLY A 78 4.85 -6.31 -15.21
C GLY A 78 5.36 -7.09 -13.99
N ILE A 79 4.46 -7.55 -13.11
CA ILE A 79 4.83 -8.25 -11.87
C ILE A 79 4.23 -9.66 -11.78
N SER A 80 4.87 -10.54 -10.99
CA SER A 80 4.34 -11.88 -10.75
C SER A 80 3.06 -11.88 -9.92
N LEU A 81 2.17 -12.84 -10.16
CA LEU A 81 0.94 -13.06 -9.38
C LEU A 81 1.23 -13.20 -7.86
N CYS A 82 2.36 -13.83 -7.51
CA CYS A 82 2.84 -13.97 -6.14
C CYS A 82 2.90 -12.62 -5.39
N LYS A 83 3.39 -11.56 -6.06
CA LYS A 83 3.47 -10.20 -5.48
C LYS A 83 2.10 -9.61 -5.16
N ILE A 84 1.03 -10.09 -5.80
CA ILE A 84 -0.35 -9.58 -5.67
C ILE A 84 -1.16 -10.41 -4.65
N THR A 85 -0.91 -11.72 -4.56
CA THR A 85 -1.71 -12.64 -3.73
C THR A 85 -1.76 -12.21 -2.26
N ARG A 86 -0.67 -11.64 -1.73
CA ARG A 86 -0.64 -11.12 -0.35
C ARG A 86 -1.59 -9.93 -0.17
N GLY A 87 -1.64 -9.01 -1.14
CA GLY A 87 -2.57 -7.87 -1.13
C GLY A 87 -4.04 -8.31 -1.13
N SER A 88 -4.38 -9.28 -1.98
CA SER A 88 -5.74 -9.84 -2.03
C SER A 88 -6.18 -10.43 -0.67
N LYS A 89 -5.28 -11.10 0.05
CA LYS A 89 -5.57 -11.62 1.40
C LYS A 89 -5.80 -10.48 2.42
N ILE A 90 -5.10 -9.35 2.30
CA ILE A 90 -5.27 -8.19 3.20
C ILE A 90 -6.65 -7.57 3.02
N LEU A 91 -7.14 -7.43 1.79
CA LEU A 91 -8.44 -6.81 1.50
C LEU A 91 -9.63 -7.69 1.95
N LYS A 92 -9.45 -9.02 2.03
CA LYS A 92 -10.47 -9.94 2.54
C LYS A 92 -10.61 -9.93 4.07
N LYS A 93 -9.67 -9.33 4.80
CA LYS A 93 -9.70 -9.29 6.28
C LYS A 93 -10.62 -8.17 6.76
N LYS A 94 -11.70 -8.52 7.47
CA LYS A 94 -12.70 -7.58 8.02
C LYS A 94 -12.09 -6.44 8.86
N ASN A 95 -11.00 -6.71 9.59
CA ASN A 95 -10.33 -5.73 10.47
C ASN A 95 -9.02 -5.17 9.90
N SER A 96 -8.82 -5.25 8.58
CA SER A 96 -7.63 -4.69 7.94
C SER A 96 -7.63 -3.17 8.02
N ILE A 97 -6.62 -2.60 8.69
CA ILE A 97 -6.41 -1.14 8.74
C ILE A 97 -6.21 -0.57 7.33
N VAL A 98 -5.48 -1.30 6.48
CA VAL A 98 -5.22 -0.93 5.08
C VAL A 98 -6.53 -0.83 4.30
N PHE A 99 -7.43 -1.81 4.45
CA PHE A 99 -8.72 -1.80 3.76
C PHE A 99 -9.59 -0.61 4.18
N LYS A 100 -9.61 -0.29 5.49
CA LYS A 100 -10.34 0.87 6.02
C LYS A 100 -9.82 2.19 5.45
N ILE A 101 -8.50 2.39 5.48
CA ILE A 101 -7.87 3.62 4.99
C ILE A 101 -8.02 3.75 3.47
N LEU A 102 -7.79 2.67 2.72
CA LEU A 102 -7.92 2.66 1.26
C LEU A 102 -9.29 3.18 0.82
N ARG A 103 -10.37 2.67 1.43
CA ARG A 103 -11.73 3.12 1.11
C ARG A 103 -12.03 4.56 1.52
N GLN A 104 -11.37 5.08 2.54
CA GLN A 104 -11.49 6.50 2.91
C GLN A 104 -10.77 7.38 1.88
N ALA A 105 -9.54 7.01 1.51
CA ALA A 105 -8.73 7.73 0.54
C ALA A 105 -9.37 7.74 -0.85
N VAL A 106 -9.82 6.59 -1.36
CA VAL A 106 -10.47 6.49 -2.68
C VAL A 106 -11.76 7.33 -2.74
N LYS A 107 -12.58 7.32 -1.68
CA LYS A 107 -13.79 8.16 -1.62
C LYS A 107 -13.51 9.66 -1.62
N ALA A 108 -12.36 10.10 -1.13
CA ALA A 108 -11.96 11.50 -1.17
C ALA A 108 -11.55 11.91 -2.60
N VAL A 109 -10.87 11.03 -3.33
CA VAL A 109 -10.47 11.24 -4.72
C VAL A 109 -11.69 11.29 -5.65
N ASP A 110 -12.62 10.34 -5.53
CA ASP A 110 -13.81 10.28 -6.39
C ASP A 110 -14.79 11.46 -6.18
N LYS A 111 -14.69 12.17 -5.05
CA LYS A 111 -15.48 13.39 -4.77
C LYS A 111 -14.83 14.68 -5.30
N GLY A 112 -13.58 14.63 -5.73
CA GLY A 112 -12.80 15.79 -6.19
C GLY A 112 -12.70 15.94 -7.71
N GLU A 113 -13.15 14.97 -8.51
CA GLU A 113 -13.03 15.03 -9.97
C GLU A 113 -14.27 15.63 -10.63
N LYS A 114 -14.47 16.94 -10.41
CA LYS A 114 -14.90 17.85 -11.47
C LYS A 114 -13.73 18.80 -11.75
N ILE A 115 -12.69 18.29 -12.42
CA ILE A 115 -11.79 19.18 -13.13
C ILE A 115 -12.47 19.46 -14.46
N ASP A 116 -12.82 20.72 -14.61
CA ASP A 116 -13.54 21.34 -15.70
C ASP A 116 -12.98 20.95 -17.07
N THR A 117 -13.89 20.71 -18.00
CA THR A 117 -13.61 20.58 -19.43
C THR A 117 -13.96 21.91 -20.07
N ARG A 118 -13.02 22.48 -20.85
CA ARG A 118 -13.00 23.80 -21.52
C ARG A 118 -12.17 24.79 -20.71
N LYS A 119 -11.25 25.57 -21.28
CA LYS A 119 -11.25 26.23 -22.59
C LYS A 119 -9.82 26.59 -22.98
#